data_AF-A0A932UL20-F1
#
_entry.id   AF-A0A932UL20-F1
#
_cell.length_a   1.000
_cell.length_b   1.000
_cell.length_c   1.000
_cell.angle_alpha   90.00
_cell.angle_beta   90.00
_cell.angle_gamma   90.00
#
_symmetry.space_group_name_H-M   'P 1'
#
loop_
_entity.id
_entity.type
_entity.pdbx_description
1 polymer ?
#
loop_
_entity_poly.entity_id
_entity_poly.type
_entity_poly.pdbx_seq_one_letter_code
_entity_poly.pdbx_strand_id
1 'polypeptide(L)'
;MKARPRTLGELKQSAWGDPALHLRSVKDEMRQNLVRKVEAGETVFPGIHGFEETVIPQVINAVLSRHNFILLGLRGQAKSRILRALVSLLDDEIPILAGSEVNDNPFRPISKPGRQMIEECRDAAAIDWVPREQRYVEKLATPDVTIADIIGDVDPIKAVRGGHLLSDELTIHYGLLPRSNRGIFAINELPDLAGKIQVGLFNIMQEGDVQIKGYPIRLPLDVLLVFSANPEDYTARGKIITPLKDRIGAEIHTHYPPTVEHAVAITEQEAWTDRQARPIDVPPFIRQLIEEVAFAARADKRVDRRSGVSQRLSISALETVVSAAEHRAIRTREKRVVPRVSDVYAALPSITGKIELEYEGELQGADTIAKELIRRAAGKTFEDLLGGADCDTIVSWFDDGGALKVSDNERSDACLKGFSNVAGLLTLVDTVGLAPKKDPATMVAACELVLEGLVAHKRISRSEELGYTRIRPERNPPFGKGAPGAGPGLFT
;
A
#
# COMPACT_ATOMS: atom_id res chain seq x y z
N MET A 1 31.50 5.21 -24.13
CA MET A 1 30.19 4.67 -24.56
C MET A 1 30.27 4.36 -26.05
N LYS A 2 30.07 3.11 -26.47
CA LYS A 2 29.92 2.79 -27.90
C LYS A 2 28.65 3.49 -28.40
N ALA A 3 28.68 4.11 -29.58
CA ALA A 3 27.50 4.71 -30.18
C ALA A 3 26.44 3.61 -30.40
N ARG A 4 25.18 3.92 -30.06
CA ARG A 4 24.06 2.99 -30.28
C ARG A 4 23.80 2.82 -31.78
N PRO A 5 23.47 1.60 -32.24
CA PRO A 5 22.97 1.38 -33.59
C PRO A 5 21.78 2.29 -33.90
N ARG A 6 21.83 2.95 -35.06
CA ARG A 6 20.76 3.81 -35.59
C ARG A 6 20.05 3.20 -36.79
N THR A 7 20.60 2.14 -37.36
CA THR A 7 20.05 1.44 -38.53
C THR A 7 20.01 -0.06 -38.30
N LEU A 8 19.11 -0.76 -39.01
CA LEU A 8 19.02 -2.22 -38.92
C LEU A 8 20.33 -2.92 -39.27
N GLY A 9 21.08 -2.41 -40.24
CA GLY A 9 22.39 -2.93 -40.61
C GLY A 9 23.40 -2.85 -39.46
N GLU A 10 23.43 -1.73 -38.75
CA GLU A 10 24.26 -1.57 -37.54
C GLU A 10 23.77 -2.47 -36.40
N LEU A 11 22.44 -2.62 -36.24
CA LEU A 11 21.86 -3.44 -35.18
C LEU A 11 22.24 -4.92 -35.35
N LYS A 12 22.23 -5.43 -36.59
CA LYS A 12 22.68 -6.79 -36.94
C LYS A 12 24.15 -7.05 -36.60
N GLN A 13 24.98 -6.02 -36.58
CA GLN A 13 26.41 -6.11 -36.23
C GLN A 13 26.67 -5.91 -34.73
N SER A 14 25.63 -5.60 -33.96
CA SER A 14 25.69 -5.43 -32.51
C SER A 14 25.33 -6.72 -31.78
N ALA A 15 25.38 -6.71 -30.44
CA ALA A 15 24.90 -7.84 -29.63
C ALA A 15 23.43 -8.20 -29.92
N TRP A 16 22.63 -7.24 -30.37
CA TRP A 16 21.23 -7.46 -30.75
C TRP A 16 21.03 -8.23 -32.05
N GLY A 17 22.10 -8.47 -32.83
CA GLY A 17 22.06 -9.31 -34.03
C GLY A 17 22.04 -10.81 -33.74
N ASP A 18 22.13 -11.22 -32.47
CA ASP A 18 21.96 -12.61 -32.06
C ASP A 18 20.54 -13.10 -32.36
N PRO A 19 20.37 -14.16 -33.17
CA PRO A 19 19.05 -14.76 -33.45
C PRO A 19 18.22 -15.09 -32.20
N ALA A 20 18.88 -15.40 -31.08
CA ALA A 20 18.19 -15.66 -29.81
C ALA A 20 17.45 -14.42 -29.28
N LEU A 21 17.95 -13.21 -29.55
CA LEU A 21 17.33 -11.95 -29.14
C LEU A 21 16.25 -11.49 -30.12
N HIS A 22 16.30 -11.90 -31.38
CA HIS A 22 15.30 -11.52 -32.38
C HIS A 22 13.90 -12.04 -32.06
N LEU A 23 13.82 -13.20 -31.42
CA LEU A 23 12.57 -13.91 -31.07
C LEU A 23 12.30 -13.97 -29.57
N ARG A 24 13.11 -13.28 -28.76
CA ARG A 24 12.93 -13.26 -27.30
C ARG A 24 11.65 -12.51 -26.95
N SER A 25 10.70 -13.22 -26.36
CA SER A 25 9.48 -12.62 -25.83
C SER A 25 9.77 -11.79 -24.57
N VAL A 26 8.89 -10.84 -24.22
CA VAL A 26 9.01 -10.08 -22.96
C VAL A 26 8.98 -11.00 -21.74
N LYS A 27 8.27 -12.14 -21.84
CA LYS A 27 8.23 -13.15 -20.77
C LYS A 27 9.55 -13.91 -20.64
N ASP A 28 10.19 -14.23 -21.75
CA ASP A 28 11.55 -14.81 -21.76
C ASP A 28 12.58 -13.83 -21.23
N GLU A 29 12.41 -12.55 -21.59
CA GLU A 29 13.24 -11.48 -21.11
C GLU A 29 13.21 -11.36 -19.58
N MET A 30 12.02 -11.20 -19.03
CA MET A 30 11.80 -11.11 -17.59
C MET A 30 12.28 -12.36 -16.86
N ARG A 31 12.04 -13.56 -17.42
CA ARG A 31 12.52 -14.81 -16.83
C ARG A 31 14.06 -14.83 -16.75
N GLN A 32 14.76 -14.53 -17.83
CA GLN A 32 16.23 -14.55 -17.85
C GLN A 32 16.83 -13.50 -16.90
N ASN A 33 16.24 -12.31 -16.86
CA ASN A 33 16.69 -11.23 -15.98
C ASN A 33 16.45 -11.58 -14.51
N LEU A 34 15.30 -12.19 -14.21
CA LEU A 34 14.99 -12.70 -12.88
C LEU A 34 15.97 -13.79 -12.44
N VAL A 35 16.28 -14.76 -13.32
CA VAL A 35 17.27 -15.81 -13.02
C VAL A 35 18.63 -15.20 -12.67
N ARG A 36 19.13 -14.27 -13.49
CA ARG A 36 20.40 -13.57 -13.21
C ARG A 36 20.38 -12.86 -11.86
N LYS A 37 19.28 -12.18 -11.54
CA LYS A 37 19.10 -11.43 -10.29
C LYS A 37 19.11 -12.35 -9.06
N VAL A 38 18.42 -13.49 -9.16
CA VAL A 38 18.37 -14.51 -8.10
C VAL A 38 19.73 -15.20 -7.92
N GLU A 39 20.41 -15.55 -9.01
CA GLU A 39 21.77 -16.13 -8.96
C GLU A 39 22.80 -15.19 -8.32
N ALA A 40 22.65 -13.88 -8.54
CA ALA A 40 23.47 -12.85 -7.92
C ALA A 40 23.13 -12.59 -6.43
N GLY A 41 22.08 -13.20 -5.89
CA GLY A 41 21.60 -12.95 -4.52
C GLY A 41 21.02 -11.55 -4.32
N GLU A 42 20.59 -10.88 -5.39
CA GLU A 42 20.02 -9.53 -5.33
C GLU A 42 18.55 -9.56 -4.89
N THR A 43 18.13 -8.58 -4.09
CA THR A 43 16.72 -8.42 -3.70
C THR A 43 15.85 -8.14 -4.92
N VAL A 44 14.89 -9.03 -5.23
CA VAL A 44 14.06 -8.93 -6.43
C VAL A 44 13.18 -7.67 -6.43
N PHE A 45 12.51 -7.39 -5.31
CA PHE A 45 11.61 -6.25 -5.15
C PHE A 45 12.02 -5.39 -3.95
N PRO A 46 12.96 -4.43 -4.12
CA PRO A 46 13.39 -3.57 -3.03
C PRO A 46 12.23 -2.68 -2.54
N GLY A 47 12.14 -2.46 -1.23
CA GLY A 47 11.10 -1.62 -0.60
C GLY A 47 9.72 -2.28 -0.47
N ILE A 48 9.63 -3.59 -0.69
CA ILE A 48 8.50 -4.44 -0.31
C ILE A 48 8.92 -5.20 0.94
N HIS A 49 8.16 -5.06 2.03
CA HIS A 49 8.46 -5.68 3.33
C HIS A 49 7.33 -6.63 3.73
N GLY A 50 7.68 -7.75 4.36
CA GLY A 50 6.73 -8.71 4.94
C GLY A 50 6.11 -9.70 3.93
N PHE A 51 6.67 -9.77 2.72
CA PHE A 51 6.22 -10.63 1.61
C PHE A 51 7.30 -11.62 1.13
N GLU A 52 8.47 -11.61 1.75
CA GLU A 52 9.66 -12.38 1.38
C GLU A 52 9.41 -13.88 1.37
N GLU A 53 8.60 -14.37 2.32
CA GLU A 53 8.30 -15.79 2.48
C GLU A 53 6.93 -16.19 1.89
N THR A 54 6.13 -15.22 1.41
CA THR A 54 4.72 -15.45 1.03
C THR A 54 4.42 -15.04 -0.41
N VAL A 55 4.36 -13.74 -0.69
CA VAL A 55 3.91 -13.19 -1.99
C VAL A 55 5.06 -13.15 -3.00
N ILE A 56 6.26 -12.73 -2.59
CA ILE A 56 7.41 -12.61 -3.49
C ILE A 56 7.77 -13.96 -4.14
N PRO A 57 7.86 -15.09 -3.41
CA PRO A 57 8.12 -16.39 -4.02
C PRO A 57 7.06 -16.79 -5.06
N GLN A 58 5.78 -16.46 -4.83
CA GLN A 58 4.71 -16.74 -5.79
C GLN A 58 4.84 -15.88 -7.06
N VAL A 59 5.21 -14.60 -6.93
CA VAL A 59 5.48 -13.72 -8.08
C VAL A 59 6.68 -14.22 -8.87
N ILE A 60 7.75 -14.63 -8.18
CA ILE A 60 8.94 -15.24 -8.81
C ILE A 60 8.52 -16.47 -9.62
N ASN A 61 7.75 -17.39 -9.01
CA ASN A 61 7.27 -18.59 -9.68
C ASN A 61 6.39 -18.25 -10.90
N ALA A 62 5.53 -17.23 -10.81
CA ALA A 62 4.69 -16.79 -11.92
C ALA A 62 5.53 -16.27 -13.10
N VAL A 63 6.54 -15.43 -12.83
CA VAL A 63 7.45 -14.90 -13.86
C VAL A 63 8.29 -16.03 -14.47
N LEU A 64 8.85 -16.92 -13.64
CA LEU A 64 9.58 -18.09 -14.14
C LEU A 64 8.67 -18.96 -15.02
N SER A 65 7.40 -19.15 -14.65
CA SER A 65 6.45 -19.96 -15.42
C SER A 65 5.90 -19.23 -16.66
N ARG A 66 6.32 -17.98 -16.92
CA ARG A 66 5.83 -17.13 -18.02
C ARG A 66 4.32 -16.88 -17.94
N HIS A 67 3.76 -16.92 -16.73
CA HIS A 67 2.34 -16.74 -16.50
C HIS A 67 1.97 -15.25 -16.55
N ASN A 68 0.82 -14.97 -17.16
CA ASN A 68 0.05 -13.79 -16.79
C ASN A 68 -0.54 -14.06 -15.41
N PHE A 69 -0.55 -13.08 -14.51
CA PHE A 69 -0.96 -13.33 -13.12
C PHE A 69 -1.80 -12.18 -12.56
N ILE A 70 -2.52 -12.48 -11.50
CA ILE A 70 -3.33 -11.52 -10.76
C ILE A 70 -2.89 -11.46 -9.30
N LEU A 71 -2.80 -10.23 -8.77
CA LEU A 71 -2.62 -9.96 -7.35
C LEU A 71 -4.00 -9.70 -6.72
N LEU A 72 -4.41 -10.58 -5.81
CA LEU A 72 -5.65 -10.49 -5.07
C LEU A 72 -5.40 -10.01 -3.66
N GLY A 73 -6.04 -8.90 -3.29
CA GLY A 73 -6.02 -8.47 -1.89
C GLY A 73 -6.66 -7.12 -1.70
N LEU A 74 -6.70 -6.69 -0.44
CA LEU A 74 -7.41 -5.48 -0.05
C LEU A 74 -6.62 -4.21 -0.43
N ARG A 75 -7.21 -3.05 -0.17
CA ARG A 75 -6.57 -1.75 -0.41
C ARG A 75 -5.36 -1.57 0.51
N GLY A 76 -4.25 -1.08 -0.05
CA GLY A 76 -3.03 -0.80 0.73
C GLY A 76 -2.13 -2.01 1.01
N GLN A 77 -2.29 -3.13 0.30
CA GLN A 77 -1.41 -4.32 0.40
C GLN A 77 -0.31 -4.38 -0.68
N ALA A 78 0.27 -3.22 -1.03
CA ALA A 78 1.38 -3.07 -1.97
C ALA A 78 1.21 -3.64 -3.41
N LYS A 79 0.01 -4.07 -3.83
CA LYS A 79 -0.27 -4.64 -5.17
C LYS A 79 0.34 -3.83 -6.32
N SER A 80 -0.03 -2.55 -6.45
CA SER A 80 0.48 -1.69 -7.54
C SER A 80 1.99 -1.43 -7.44
N ARG A 81 2.57 -1.46 -6.23
CA ARG A 81 4.02 -1.32 -6.07
C ARG A 81 4.75 -2.54 -6.63
N ILE A 82 4.25 -3.75 -6.35
CA ILE A 82 4.79 -4.99 -6.92
C ILE A 82 4.71 -4.95 -8.45
N LEU A 83 3.55 -4.58 -9.02
CA LEU A 83 3.37 -4.52 -10.48
C LEU A 83 4.36 -3.55 -11.14
N ARG A 84 4.54 -2.35 -10.56
CA ARG A 84 5.52 -1.37 -11.06
C ARG A 84 6.96 -1.85 -10.90
N ALA A 85 7.27 -2.60 -9.85
CA ALA A 85 8.62 -3.10 -9.61
C ALA A 85 9.04 -4.20 -10.61
N LEU A 86 8.11 -4.83 -11.32
CA LEU A 86 8.39 -5.77 -12.42
C LEU A 86 9.21 -5.14 -13.56
N VAL A 87 9.16 -3.82 -13.73
CA VAL A 87 9.97 -3.09 -14.72
C VAL A 87 11.46 -3.32 -14.52
N SER A 88 11.90 -3.57 -13.28
CA SER A 88 13.29 -3.91 -12.98
C SER A 88 13.74 -5.23 -13.62
N LEU A 89 12.82 -6.10 -14.03
CA LEU A 89 13.08 -7.36 -14.72
C LEU A 89 13.14 -7.20 -16.25
N LEU A 90 12.89 -6.01 -16.80
CA LEU A 90 13.11 -5.71 -18.21
C LEU A 90 14.57 -5.28 -18.45
N ASP A 91 15.08 -5.49 -19.66
CA ASP A 91 16.34 -4.92 -20.13
C ASP A 91 16.25 -3.39 -20.15
N ASP A 92 17.37 -2.70 -19.88
CA ASP A 92 17.47 -1.24 -19.80
C ASP A 92 16.76 -0.51 -20.94
N GLU A 93 16.93 -1.02 -22.15
CA GLU A 93 16.34 -0.49 -23.36
C GLU A 93 16.19 -1.57 -24.42
N ILE A 94 15.25 -1.38 -25.34
CA ILE A 94 15.08 -2.24 -26.51
C ILE A 94 15.14 -1.41 -27.80
N PRO A 95 15.67 -1.97 -28.91
CA PRO A 95 15.58 -1.34 -30.21
C PRO A 95 14.18 -1.54 -30.79
N ILE A 96 13.66 -0.50 -31.43
CA ILE A 96 12.39 -0.49 -32.19
C ILE A 96 12.61 0.14 -33.56
N LEU A 97 11.71 -0.11 -34.51
CA LEU A 97 11.67 0.67 -35.74
C LEU A 97 11.29 2.13 -35.42
N ALA A 98 12.04 3.07 -35.99
CA ALA A 98 11.82 4.49 -35.75
C ALA A 98 10.41 4.90 -36.18
N GLY A 99 9.71 5.65 -35.31
CA GLY A 99 8.32 6.07 -35.54
C GLY A 99 7.26 4.97 -35.38
N SER A 100 7.61 3.77 -34.91
CA SER A 100 6.61 2.73 -34.60
C SER A 100 5.77 3.10 -33.38
N GLU A 101 4.44 3.05 -33.52
CA GLU A 101 3.50 3.26 -32.41
C GLU A 101 3.37 2.02 -31.50
N VAL A 102 3.80 0.84 -31.96
CA VAL A 102 3.62 -0.46 -31.28
C VAL A 102 4.95 -1.13 -30.96
N ASN A 103 6.02 -0.36 -30.81
CA ASN A 103 7.36 -0.85 -30.50
C ASN A 103 7.83 -2.00 -31.41
N ASP A 104 7.61 -1.86 -32.73
CA ASP A 104 7.91 -2.90 -33.71
C ASP A 104 9.35 -3.38 -33.56
N ASN A 105 9.49 -4.71 -33.47
CA ASN A 105 10.79 -5.34 -33.47
C ASN A 105 11.46 -5.16 -34.84
N PRO A 106 12.67 -4.56 -34.93
CA PRO A 106 13.36 -4.35 -36.21
C PRO A 106 13.62 -5.63 -37.01
N PHE A 107 13.65 -6.79 -36.34
CA PHE A 107 13.84 -8.09 -37.00
C PHE A 107 12.54 -8.79 -37.38
N ARG A 108 11.43 -8.44 -36.74
CA ARG A 108 10.12 -9.06 -36.95
C ARG A 108 8.99 -8.07 -36.61
N PRO A 109 8.78 -7.04 -37.44
CA PRO A 109 7.72 -6.07 -37.20
C PRO A 109 6.35 -6.75 -37.30
N ILE A 110 5.42 -6.34 -36.42
CA ILE A 110 4.04 -6.83 -36.39
C ILE A 110 3.11 -5.89 -37.13
N SER A 111 3.40 -4.58 -37.14
CA SER A 111 2.59 -3.59 -37.83
C SER A 111 2.85 -3.60 -39.34
N LYS A 112 1.84 -3.27 -40.13
CA LYS A 112 2.01 -3.05 -41.58
C LYS A 112 3.03 -1.92 -41.90
N PRO A 113 3.01 -0.73 -41.26
CA PRO A 113 4.05 0.28 -41.45
C PRO A 113 5.47 -0.26 -41.21
N GLY A 114 5.67 -1.01 -40.13
CA GLY A 114 6.97 -1.60 -39.82
C GLY A 114 7.42 -2.62 -40.86
N ARG A 115 6.50 -3.47 -41.33
CA ARG A 115 6.78 -4.43 -42.42
C ARG A 115 7.18 -3.73 -43.71
N GLN A 116 6.46 -2.68 -44.12
CA GLN A 116 6.78 -1.86 -45.30
C GLN A 116 8.15 -1.18 -45.17
N MET A 117 8.46 -0.59 -44.01
CA MET A 117 9.74 0.06 -43.76
C MET A 117 10.92 -0.91 -43.90
N ILE A 118 10.77 -2.16 -43.46
CA ILE A 118 11.80 -3.19 -43.64
C ILE A 118 11.93 -3.61 -45.12
N GLU A 119 10.82 -3.75 -45.83
CA GLU A 119 10.82 -4.11 -47.26
C GLU A 119 11.50 -3.03 -48.12
N GLU A 120 11.21 -1.76 -47.84
CA GLU A 120 11.70 -0.60 -48.59
C GLU A 120 13.14 -0.22 -48.23
N CYS A 121 13.43 -0.05 -46.94
CA CYS A 121 14.71 0.49 -46.47
C CYS A 121 15.75 -0.59 -46.16
N ARG A 122 15.34 -1.84 -45.92
CA ARG A 122 16.22 -2.96 -45.57
C ARG A 122 17.21 -2.60 -44.44
N ASP A 123 18.50 -2.76 -44.66
CA ASP A 123 19.54 -2.45 -43.67
C ASP A 123 19.63 -0.96 -43.31
N ALA A 124 19.08 -0.07 -44.14
CA ALA A 124 19.02 1.36 -43.86
C ALA A 124 17.80 1.77 -43.02
N ALA A 125 16.91 0.83 -42.65
CA ALA A 125 15.76 1.13 -41.80
C ALA A 125 16.22 1.74 -40.46
N ALA A 126 15.71 2.94 -40.17
CA ALA A 126 16.05 3.69 -38.96
C ALA A 126 15.50 3.01 -37.69
N ILE A 127 16.27 3.09 -36.61
CA ILE A 127 15.98 2.48 -35.30
C ILE A 127 15.96 3.55 -34.22
N ASP A 128 15.00 3.42 -33.32
CA ASP A 128 14.93 4.14 -32.05
C ASP A 128 15.09 3.18 -30.86
N TRP A 129 15.34 3.74 -29.68
CA TRP A 129 15.57 2.99 -28.44
C TRP A 129 14.54 3.37 -27.39
N VAL A 130 13.82 2.37 -26.86
CA VAL A 130 12.79 2.57 -25.84
C VAL A 130 13.34 2.09 -24.49
N PRO A 131 13.44 2.96 -23.48
CA PRO A 131 13.89 2.58 -22.15
C PRO A 131 12.83 1.76 -21.40
N ARG A 132 13.25 0.94 -20.43
CA ARG A 132 12.38 0.02 -19.67
C ARG A 132 11.18 0.71 -19.02
N GLU A 133 11.33 1.96 -18.55
CA GLU A 133 10.28 2.71 -17.87
C GLU A 133 9.11 3.05 -18.81
N GLN A 134 9.37 3.18 -20.12
CA GLN A 134 8.34 3.43 -21.12
C GLN A 134 7.62 2.15 -21.57
N ARG A 135 8.12 0.97 -21.16
CA ARG A 135 7.55 -0.34 -21.49
C ARG A 135 6.55 -0.85 -20.44
N TYR A 136 6.24 -0.02 -19.44
CA TYR A 136 5.19 -0.30 -18.46
C TYR A 136 4.02 0.64 -18.66
N VAL A 137 2.86 0.06 -18.95
CA VAL A 137 1.62 0.79 -19.10
C VAL A 137 0.62 0.27 -18.08
N GLU A 138 0.08 1.20 -17.30
CA GLU A 138 -0.89 0.90 -16.25
C GLU A 138 -2.22 1.58 -16.56
N LYS A 139 -3.30 0.82 -16.46
CA LYS A 139 -4.66 1.34 -16.61
C LYS A 139 -5.49 0.95 -15.39
N LEU A 140 -6.08 1.95 -14.74
CA LEU A 140 -7.15 1.71 -13.77
C LEU A 140 -8.40 1.30 -14.54
N ALA A 141 -8.97 0.15 -14.17
CA ALA A 141 -10.26 -0.27 -14.69
C ALA A 141 -11.34 0.64 -14.13
N THR A 142 -12.09 1.26 -15.03
CA THR A 142 -13.27 2.03 -14.70
C THR A 142 -14.38 1.68 -15.70
N PRO A 143 -15.66 1.76 -15.32
CA PRO A 143 -16.77 1.33 -16.18
C PRO A 143 -16.88 2.09 -17.52
N ASP A 144 -16.33 3.30 -17.57
CA ASP A 144 -16.30 4.21 -18.72
C ASP A 144 -15.19 3.89 -19.73
N VAL A 145 -14.21 3.06 -19.37
CA VAL A 145 -13.18 2.61 -20.32
C VAL A 145 -13.85 1.91 -21.50
N THR A 146 -13.40 2.23 -22.71
CA THR A 146 -13.92 1.63 -23.93
C THR A 146 -12.97 0.57 -24.49
N ILE A 147 -13.49 -0.30 -25.36
CA ILE A 147 -12.64 -1.22 -26.14
C ILE A 147 -11.63 -0.44 -26.99
N ALA A 148 -12.04 0.72 -27.53
CA ALA A 148 -11.17 1.58 -28.33
C ALA A 148 -9.97 2.12 -27.52
N ASP A 149 -10.14 2.43 -26.23
CA ASP A 149 -9.03 2.89 -25.40
C ASP A 149 -7.97 1.80 -25.15
N ILE A 150 -8.42 0.54 -25.01
CA ILE A 150 -7.53 -0.58 -24.73
C ILE A 150 -6.89 -1.11 -26.01
N ILE A 151 -7.71 -1.42 -27.01
CA ILE A 151 -7.29 -2.10 -28.24
C ILE A 151 -6.98 -1.09 -29.34
N GLY A 152 -7.84 -0.10 -29.54
CA GLY A 152 -7.76 0.84 -30.66
C GLY A 152 -9.05 0.88 -31.47
N ASP A 153 -9.10 1.83 -32.39
CA ASP A 153 -10.23 2.01 -33.30
C ASP A 153 -9.75 2.36 -34.71
N VAL A 154 -10.61 2.12 -35.71
CA VAL A 154 -10.41 2.57 -37.09
C VAL A 154 -10.78 4.05 -37.18
N ASP A 155 -9.84 4.87 -37.65
CA ASP A 155 -10.01 6.30 -37.92
C ASP A 155 -10.46 6.50 -39.38
N PRO A 156 -11.75 6.87 -39.62
CA PRO A 156 -12.26 7.08 -40.96
C PRO A 156 -11.60 8.27 -41.68
N ILE A 157 -11.09 9.25 -40.94
CA ILE A 157 -10.45 10.44 -41.50
C ILE A 157 -9.07 10.07 -42.06
N LYS A 158 -8.31 9.23 -41.36
CA LYS A 158 -7.06 8.65 -41.88
C LYS A 158 -7.31 7.81 -43.13
N ALA A 159 -8.37 7.01 -43.14
CA ALA A 159 -8.75 6.20 -44.31
C ALA A 159 -9.01 7.07 -45.55
N VAL A 160 -9.81 8.12 -45.40
CA VAL A 160 -10.16 9.03 -46.50
C VAL A 160 -8.95 9.84 -46.97
N ARG A 161 -8.11 10.36 -46.06
CA ARG A 161 -6.92 11.16 -46.43
C ARG A 161 -5.82 10.35 -47.10
N GLY A 162 -5.65 9.09 -46.71
CA GLY A 162 -4.65 8.19 -47.28
C GLY A 162 -5.13 7.39 -48.50
N GLY A 163 -6.41 7.49 -48.88
CA GLY A 163 -6.98 6.67 -49.95
C GLY A 163 -7.05 5.17 -49.60
N HIS A 164 -7.06 4.83 -48.31
CA HIS A 164 -7.08 3.46 -47.83
C HIS A 164 -8.51 2.98 -47.56
N LEU A 165 -8.74 1.68 -47.73
CA LEU A 165 -9.97 1.04 -47.26
C LEU A 165 -10.04 1.11 -45.73
N LEU A 166 -11.25 1.17 -45.16
CA LEU A 166 -11.47 1.14 -43.70
C LEU A 166 -10.93 -0.15 -43.03
N SER A 167 -10.67 -1.19 -43.83
CA SER A 167 -10.06 -2.45 -43.39
C SER A 167 -8.53 -2.44 -43.39
N ASP A 168 -7.88 -1.36 -43.86
CA ASP A 168 -6.43 -1.27 -43.93
C ASP A 168 -5.84 -0.92 -42.55
N GLU A 169 -4.80 -1.66 -42.13
CA GLU A 169 -4.08 -1.43 -40.87
C GLU A 169 -3.56 0.01 -40.73
N LEU A 170 -3.31 0.71 -41.84
CA LEU A 170 -2.85 2.11 -41.87
C LEU A 170 -3.89 3.12 -41.36
N THR A 171 -5.14 2.70 -41.22
CA THR A 171 -6.24 3.54 -40.74
C THR A 171 -6.49 3.39 -39.25
N ILE A 172 -5.74 2.51 -38.57
CA ILE A 172 -5.92 2.21 -37.16
C ILE A 172 -5.29 3.29 -36.28
N HIS A 173 -5.99 3.66 -35.22
CA HIS A 173 -5.43 4.30 -34.05
C HIS A 173 -5.26 3.26 -32.95
N TYR A 174 -4.01 2.92 -32.62
CA TYR A 174 -3.73 1.89 -31.61
C TYR A 174 -4.05 2.39 -30.20
N GLY A 175 -4.78 1.57 -29.44
CA GLY A 175 -5.06 1.79 -28.02
C GLY A 175 -3.84 1.50 -27.14
N LEU A 176 -4.04 1.51 -25.83
CA LEU A 176 -2.96 1.35 -24.85
C LEU A 176 -2.25 -0.01 -24.96
N LEU A 177 -2.99 -1.09 -25.23
CA LEU A 177 -2.44 -2.44 -25.21
C LEU A 177 -1.48 -2.70 -26.37
N PRO A 178 -1.81 -2.43 -27.65
CA PRO A 178 -0.82 -2.58 -28.73
C PRO A 178 0.42 -1.69 -28.56
N ARG A 179 0.26 -0.49 -27.99
CA ARG A 179 1.39 0.40 -27.66
C ARG A 179 2.30 -0.17 -26.56
N SER A 180 1.78 -1.10 -25.76
CA SER A 180 2.52 -1.80 -24.71
C SER A 180 3.24 -3.04 -25.22
N ASN A 181 3.21 -3.31 -26.52
CA ASN A 181 3.90 -4.44 -27.13
C ASN A 181 5.40 -4.45 -26.75
N ARG A 182 5.91 -5.66 -26.51
CA ARG A 182 7.22 -5.94 -25.90
C ARG A 182 7.35 -5.28 -24.53
N GLY A 183 6.30 -5.30 -23.73
CA GLY A 183 6.23 -4.62 -22.43
C GLY A 183 5.28 -5.28 -21.44
N ILE A 184 5.02 -4.58 -20.34
CA ILE A 184 4.13 -5.00 -19.26
C ILE A 184 2.88 -4.14 -19.32
N PHE A 185 1.73 -4.78 -19.42
CA PHE A 185 0.43 -4.12 -19.35
C PHE A 185 -0.30 -4.50 -18.06
N ALA A 186 -0.42 -3.52 -17.17
CA ALA A 186 -1.01 -3.68 -15.86
C ALA A 186 -2.44 -3.12 -15.82
N ILE A 187 -3.41 -3.94 -15.40
CA ILE A 187 -4.79 -3.50 -15.17
C ILE A 187 -5.09 -3.56 -13.67
N ASN A 188 -5.39 -2.42 -13.08
CA ASN A 188 -5.82 -2.35 -11.69
C ASN A 188 -7.33 -2.41 -11.55
N GLU A 189 -7.80 -3.09 -10.51
CA GLU A 189 -9.22 -3.27 -10.19
C GLU A 189 -10.00 -3.95 -11.34
N LEU A 190 -9.44 -5.03 -11.91
CA LEU A 190 -10.01 -5.76 -13.05
C LEU A 190 -11.54 -6.01 -12.98
N PRO A 191 -12.16 -6.33 -11.82
CA PRO A 191 -13.62 -6.46 -11.68
C PRO A 191 -14.44 -5.25 -12.14
N ASP A 192 -13.89 -4.03 -12.04
CA ASP A 192 -14.57 -2.80 -12.48
C ASP A 192 -14.58 -2.63 -14.01
N LEU A 193 -13.86 -3.48 -14.74
CA LEU A 193 -13.82 -3.46 -16.19
C LEU A 193 -15.05 -4.11 -16.80
N ALA A 194 -15.68 -3.46 -17.78
CA ALA A 194 -16.85 -4.00 -18.47
C ALA A 194 -16.56 -5.39 -19.08
N GLY A 195 -17.50 -6.34 -18.94
CA GLY A 195 -17.32 -7.72 -19.39
C GLY A 195 -16.93 -7.86 -20.88
N LYS A 196 -17.44 -6.98 -21.75
CA LYS A 196 -17.04 -6.93 -23.18
C LYS A 196 -15.53 -6.71 -23.39
N ILE A 197 -14.89 -5.94 -22.51
CA ILE A 197 -13.45 -5.66 -22.58
C ILE A 197 -12.67 -6.84 -22.00
N GLN A 198 -13.18 -7.46 -20.93
CA GLN A 198 -12.61 -8.70 -20.39
C GLN A 198 -12.59 -9.83 -21.42
N VAL A 199 -13.63 -9.95 -22.25
CA VAL A 199 -13.65 -10.89 -23.39
C VAL A 199 -12.59 -10.52 -24.44
N GLY A 200 -12.40 -9.23 -24.72
CA GLY A 200 -11.32 -8.77 -25.61
C GLY A 200 -9.94 -9.19 -25.10
N LEU A 201 -9.66 -8.96 -23.81
CA LEU A 201 -8.42 -9.39 -23.16
C LEU A 201 -8.23 -10.91 -23.19
N PHE A 202 -9.31 -11.67 -23.02
CA PHE A 202 -9.29 -13.13 -23.13
C PHE A 202 -8.83 -13.58 -24.53
N ASN A 203 -9.37 -12.98 -25.60
CA ASN A 203 -8.98 -13.33 -26.97
C ASN A 203 -7.48 -13.10 -27.20
N ILE A 204 -6.95 -11.99 -26.68
CA ILE A 204 -5.52 -11.67 -26.75
C ILE A 204 -4.67 -12.70 -25.99
N MET A 205 -5.10 -13.11 -24.79
CA MET A 205 -4.42 -14.15 -24.02
C MET A 205 -4.46 -15.52 -24.69
N GLN A 206 -5.39 -15.74 -25.62
CA GLN A 206 -5.60 -17.01 -26.29
C GLN A 206 -4.91 -17.13 -27.64
N GLU A 207 -5.25 -16.22 -28.53
CA GLU A 207 -4.86 -16.28 -29.93
C GLU A 207 -3.73 -15.30 -30.23
N GLY A 208 -3.39 -14.43 -29.26
CA GLY A 208 -2.39 -13.39 -29.40
C GLY A 208 -2.84 -12.24 -30.29
N ASP A 209 -4.04 -12.30 -30.87
CA ASP A 209 -4.54 -11.34 -31.86
C ASP A 209 -5.69 -10.48 -31.34
N VAL A 210 -6.00 -9.42 -32.09
CA VAL A 210 -6.90 -8.34 -31.70
C VAL A 210 -7.78 -7.95 -32.88
N GLN A 211 -9.11 -8.10 -32.76
CA GLN A 211 -10.05 -7.68 -33.79
C GLN A 211 -10.59 -6.26 -33.53
N ILE A 212 -10.64 -5.42 -34.57
CA ILE A 212 -11.11 -4.03 -34.48
C ILE A 212 -12.33 -3.84 -35.39
N LYS A 213 -13.47 -3.46 -34.81
CA LYS A 213 -14.75 -3.19 -35.52
C LYS A 213 -15.19 -4.28 -36.52
N GLY A 214 -14.89 -5.55 -36.24
CA GLY A 214 -15.27 -6.68 -37.09
C GLY A 214 -14.37 -6.90 -38.31
N TYR A 215 -13.32 -6.10 -38.48
CA TYR A 215 -12.27 -6.38 -39.46
C TYR A 215 -11.23 -7.33 -38.85
N PRO A 216 -10.84 -8.41 -39.56
CA PRO A 216 -9.87 -9.38 -39.07
C PRO A 216 -8.44 -8.83 -39.21
N ILE A 217 -8.13 -7.81 -38.42
CA ILE A 217 -6.75 -7.38 -38.21
C ILE A 217 -6.14 -8.34 -37.20
N ARG A 218 -4.93 -8.83 -37.46
CA ARG A 218 -4.22 -9.72 -36.52
C ARG A 218 -2.91 -9.08 -36.11
N LEU A 219 -2.81 -8.73 -34.83
CA LEU A 219 -1.62 -8.14 -34.22
C LEU A 219 -1.12 -9.10 -33.15
N PRO A 220 -0.13 -9.96 -33.45
CA PRO A 220 0.43 -10.91 -32.48
C PRO A 220 1.24 -10.16 -31.42
N LEU A 221 0.58 -9.68 -30.36
CA LEU A 221 1.22 -8.86 -29.32
C LEU A 221 2.07 -9.72 -28.38
N ASP A 222 3.28 -9.25 -28.10
CA ASP A 222 4.16 -9.81 -27.09
C ASP A 222 4.06 -8.97 -25.81
N VAL A 223 3.17 -9.35 -24.90
CA VAL A 223 2.90 -8.60 -23.67
C VAL A 223 2.82 -9.52 -22.45
N LEU A 224 3.35 -9.04 -21.32
CA LEU A 224 3.00 -9.61 -20.02
C LEU A 224 1.77 -8.88 -19.50
N LEU A 225 0.67 -9.64 -19.31
CA LEU A 225 -0.54 -9.13 -18.68
C LEU A 225 -0.48 -9.41 -17.18
N VAL A 226 -0.57 -8.34 -16.39
CA VAL A 226 -0.65 -8.42 -14.93
C VAL A 226 -1.87 -7.67 -14.43
N PHE A 227 -2.53 -8.25 -13.44
CA PHE A 227 -3.79 -7.74 -12.95
C PHE A 227 -3.72 -7.49 -11.44
N SER A 228 -4.51 -6.55 -10.95
CA SER A 228 -4.84 -6.47 -9.52
C SER A 228 -6.34 -6.42 -9.32
N ALA A 229 -6.81 -6.99 -8.21
CA ALA A 229 -8.21 -6.93 -7.84
C ALA A 229 -8.40 -6.99 -6.33
N ASN A 230 -9.50 -6.40 -5.87
CA ASN A 230 -10.01 -6.57 -4.51
C ASN A 230 -10.99 -7.76 -4.44
N PRO A 231 -10.76 -8.77 -3.57
CA PRO A 231 -11.66 -9.91 -3.41
C PRO A 231 -13.09 -9.55 -3.01
N GLU A 232 -13.34 -8.43 -2.35
CA GLU A 232 -14.71 -8.03 -1.98
C GLU A 232 -15.54 -7.62 -3.20
N ASP A 233 -14.88 -6.93 -4.15
CA ASP A 233 -15.51 -6.47 -5.37
C ASP A 233 -15.94 -7.67 -6.25
N TYR A 234 -15.33 -8.84 -6.12
CA TYR A 234 -15.79 -10.08 -6.78
C TYR A 234 -17.25 -10.44 -6.49
N THR A 235 -17.76 -10.06 -5.32
CA THR A 235 -19.13 -10.41 -4.90
C THR A 235 -20.16 -9.36 -5.30
N ALA A 236 -19.77 -8.09 -5.37
CA ALA A 236 -20.68 -6.94 -5.52
C ALA A 236 -20.51 -6.17 -6.84
N ARG A 237 -19.32 -6.16 -7.45
CA ARG A 237 -18.96 -5.40 -8.66
C ARG A 237 -18.29 -6.32 -9.68
N GLY A 238 -19.06 -6.79 -10.67
CA GLY A 238 -18.53 -7.42 -11.88
C GLY A 238 -17.56 -8.59 -11.63
N LYS A 239 -18.07 -9.83 -11.59
CA LYS A 239 -17.18 -11.01 -11.55
C LYS A 239 -16.25 -11.01 -12.75
N ILE A 240 -14.97 -11.33 -12.52
CA ILE A 240 -14.06 -11.69 -13.61
C ILE A 240 -14.72 -12.84 -14.37
N ILE A 241 -14.86 -12.68 -15.68
CA ILE A 241 -15.50 -13.71 -16.50
C ILE A 241 -14.69 -15.01 -16.39
N THR A 242 -15.37 -16.14 -16.21
CA THR A 242 -14.71 -17.46 -16.07
C THR A 242 -13.67 -17.74 -17.15
N PRO A 243 -13.93 -17.45 -18.45
CA PRO A 243 -12.92 -17.67 -19.49
C PRO A 243 -11.62 -16.90 -19.26
N LEU A 244 -11.69 -15.64 -18.80
CA LEU A 244 -10.51 -14.84 -18.51
C LEU A 244 -9.78 -15.38 -17.28
N LYS A 245 -10.53 -15.75 -16.23
CA LYS A 245 -9.96 -16.33 -15.01
C LYS A 245 -9.15 -17.60 -15.32
N ASP A 246 -9.67 -18.49 -16.14
CA ASP A 246 -9.01 -19.75 -16.52
C ASP A 246 -7.71 -19.55 -17.32
N ARG A 247 -7.47 -18.34 -17.86
CA ARG A 247 -6.26 -18.00 -18.61
C ARG A 247 -5.21 -17.26 -17.80
N ILE A 248 -5.56 -16.84 -16.58
CA ILE A 248 -4.59 -16.28 -15.64
C ILE A 248 -3.84 -17.47 -15.01
N GLY A 249 -2.55 -17.57 -15.28
CA GLY A 249 -1.75 -18.74 -14.89
C GLY A 249 -1.35 -18.75 -13.40
N ALA A 250 -1.46 -17.63 -12.69
CA ALA A 250 -1.23 -17.57 -11.25
C ALA A 250 -2.17 -16.56 -10.57
N GLU A 251 -2.77 -17.00 -9.47
CA GLU A 251 -3.62 -16.20 -8.59
C GLU A 251 -2.89 -16.04 -7.24
N ILE A 252 -2.35 -14.86 -6.99
CA ILE A 252 -1.45 -14.59 -5.86
C ILE A 252 -2.19 -13.74 -4.84
N HIS A 253 -2.33 -14.24 -3.62
CA HIS A 253 -3.03 -13.56 -2.54
C HIS A 253 -2.06 -12.71 -1.72
N THR A 254 -2.29 -11.39 -1.68
CA THR A 254 -1.56 -10.46 -0.82
C THR A 254 -2.24 -10.39 0.56
N HIS A 255 -1.48 -9.91 1.54
CA HIS A 255 -1.98 -9.72 2.91
C HIS A 255 -1.43 -8.42 3.49
N TYR A 256 -1.98 -8.00 4.63
CA TYR A 256 -1.35 -6.95 5.44
C TYR A 256 -0.07 -7.49 6.11
N PRO A 257 0.84 -6.61 6.55
CA PRO A 257 2.07 -7.04 7.20
C PRO A 257 1.78 -8.00 8.37
N PRO A 258 2.47 -9.14 8.45
CA PRO A 258 2.19 -10.15 9.47
C PRO A 258 2.69 -9.76 10.87
N THR A 259 3.68 -8.85 10.93
CA THR A 259 4.30 -8.40 12.19
C THR A 259 4.38 -6.89 12.25
N VAL A 260 4.51 -6.36 13.47
CA VAL A 260 4.57 -4.92 13.71
C VAL A 260 5.87 -4.32 13.16
N GLU A 261 6.97 -5.06 13.20
CA GLU A 261 8.26 -4.62 12.65
C GLU A 261 8.16 -4.33 11.15
N HIS A 262 7.54 -5.24 10.38
CA HIS A 262 7.29 -5.01 8.95
C HIS A 262 6.35 -3.82 8.72
N ALA A 263 5.32 -3.68 9.56
CA ALA A 263 4.37 -2.57 9.45
C ALA A 263 5.03 -1.22 9.73
N VAL A 264 5.89 -1.14 10.75
CA VAL A 264 6.69 0.04 11.09
C VAL A 264 7.61 0.41 9.92
N ALA A 265 8.33 -0.56 9.35
CA ALA A 265 9.22 -0.31 8.21
C ALA A 265 8.45 0.27 7.00
N ILE A 266 7.25 -0.23 6.72
CA ILE A 266 6.39 0.29 5.66
C ILE A 266 5.96 1.72 5.97
N THR A 267 5.47 1.97 7.18
CA THR A 267 4.97 3.30 7.55
C THR A 267 6.10 4.32 7.63
N GLU A 268 7.30 3.94 8.06
CA GLU A 268 8.51 4.77 7.98
C GLU A 268 8.86 5.15 6.55
N GLN A 269 8.74 4.20 5.62
CA GLN A 269 9.04 4.42 4.21
C GLN A 269 8.01 5.33 3.52
N GLU A 270 6.73 5.22 3.89
CA GLU A 270 5.63 5.92 3.20
C GLU A 270 5.21 7.25 3.83
N ALA A 271 5.32 7.39 5.16
CA ALA A 271 4.77 8.54 5.86
C ALA A 271 5.61 9.81 5.65
N TRP A 272 4.92 10.92 5.41
CA TRP A 272 5.58 12.22 5.30
C TRP A 272 6.04 12.76 6.67
N THR A 273 7.25 12.35 7.04
CA THR A 273 7.91 12.71 8.30
C THR A 273 9.12 13.62 8.14
N ASP A 274 9.76 13.62 6.96
CA ASP A 274 10.82 14.58 6.65
C ASP A 274 10.22 15.95 6.26
N ARG A 275 10.31 16.89 7.20
CA ARG A 275 9.81 18.27 7.05
C ARG A 275 11.00 19.19 7.20
N GLN A 276 11.20 20.10 6.24
CA GLN A 276 12.33 21.06 6.20
C GLN A 276 12.30 22.15 7.31
N ALA A 277 11.64 21.87 8.44
CA ALA A 277 11.44 22.80 9.55
C ALA A 277 12.37 22.45 10.72
N ARG A 278 11.82 21.84 11.77
CA ARG A 278 12.57 21.46 12.98
C ARG A 278 12.98 19.99 12.92
N PRO A 279 14.09 19.60 13.54
CA PRO A 279 14.44 18.18 13.64
C PRO A 279 13.32 17.40 14.31
N ILE A 280 12.76 16.44 13.57
CA ILE A 280 11.74 15.51 14.03
C ILE A 280 12.44 14.24 14.49
N ASP A 281 12.14 13.82 15.70
CA ASP A 281 12.63 12.58 16.27
C ASP A 281 11.43 11.80 16.82
N VAL A 282 11.01 10.78 16.09
CA VAL A 282 9.87 9.94 16.46
C VAL A 282 10.40 8.75 17.25
N PRO A 283 10.10 8.63 18.55
CA PRO A 283 10.56 7.50 19.34
C PRO A 283 10.09 6.17 18.75
N PRO A 284 10.92 5.10 18.73
CA PRO A 284 10.55 3.81 18.15
C PRO A 284 9.24 3.24 18.73
N PHE A 285 9.02 3.40 20.04
CA PHE A 285 7.81 2.95 20.70
C PHE A 285 6.54 3.73 20.27
N ILE A 286 6.67 4.99 19.81
CA ILE A 286 5.52 5.70 19.24
C ILE A 286 5.15 5.12 17.88
N ARG A 287 6.16 4.74 17.07
CA ARG A 287 5.91 4.07 15.78
C ARG A 287 5.24 2.72 15.99
N GLN A 288 5.75 1.93 16.92
CA GLN A 288 5.15 0.66 17.33
C GLN A 288 3.71 0.87 17.80
N LEU A 289 3.46 1.82 18.70
CA LEU A 289 2.13 2.12 19.22
C LEU A 289 1.14 2.45 18.09
N ILE A 290 1.53 3.27 17.12
CA ILE A 290 0.67 3.62 15.98
C ILE A 290 0.32 2.38 15.16
N GLU A 291 1.28 1.48 14.90
CA GLU A 291 0.97 0.22 14.21
C GLU A 291 0.10 -0.71 15.06
N GLU A 292 0.34 -0.78 16.37
CA GLU A 292 -0.47 -1.56 17.29
C GLU A 292 -1.94 -1.10 17.30
N VAL A 293 -2.22 0.18 17.03
CA VAL A 293 -3.60 0.65 16.80
C VAL A 293 -4.22 -0.06 15.60
N ALA A 294 -3.50 -0.17 14.48
CA ALA A 294 -4.00 -0.85 13.28
C ALA A 294 -4.17 -2.36 13.52
N PHE A 295 -3.23 -3.01 14.21
CA PHE A 295 -3.34 -4.44 14.57
C PHE A 295 -4.52 -4.69 15.52
N ALA A 296 -4.66 -3.87 16.57
CA ALA A 296 -5.79 -3.94 17.49
C ALA A 296 -7.13 -3.73 16.78
N ALA A 297 -7.18 -2.79 15.83
CA ALA A 297 -8.39 -2.51 15.06
C ALA A 297 -8.77 -3.67 14.14
N ARG A 298 -7.81 -4.30 13.43
CA ARG A 298 -8.05 -5.48 12.58
C ARG A 298 -8.53 -6.69 13.39
N ALA A 299 -8.15 -6.81 14.66
CA ALA A 299 -8.58 -7.87 15.55
C ALA A 299 -9.89 -7.57 16.29
N ASP A 300 -10.38 -6.33 16.27
CA ASP A 300 -11.59 -5.91 17.00
C ASP A 300 -12.85 -6.39 16.26
N LYS A 301 -13.81 -6.95 17.00
CA LYS A 301 -15.05 -7.48 16.43
C LYS A 301 -16.01 -6.38 15.99
N ARG A 302 -15.83 -5.15 16.48
CA ARG A 302 -16.65 -3.98 16.18
C ARG A 302 -16.21 -3.25 14.90
N VAL A 303 -15.09 -3.67 14.33
CA VAL A 303 -14.50 -3.15 13.10
C VAL A 303 -14.74 -4.17 11.98
N ASP A 304 -15.01 -3.69 10.77
CA ASP A 304 -15.19 -4.57 9.62
C ASP A 304 -13.94 -5.43 9.40
N ARG A 305 -14.10 -6.76 9.49
CA ARG A 305 -12.99 -7.71 9.40
C ARG A 305 -12.42 -7.84 7.99
N ARG A 306 -13.22 -7.54 6.97
CA ARG A 306 -12.86 -7.77 5.57
C ARG A 306 -12.15 -6.57 4.97
N SER A 307 -12.52 -5.34 5.32
CA SER A 307 -11.87 -4.15 4.77
C SER A 307 -11.70 -2.98 5.74
N GLY A 308 -12.04 -3.17 7.01
CA GLY A 308 -12.15 -2.06 7.96
C GLY A 308 -10.86 -1.33 8.29
N VAL A 309 -9.68 -1.87 7.99
CA VAL A 309 -8.40 -1.21 8.30
C VAL A 309 -7.31 -1.48 7.27
N SER A 310 -6.92 -0.45 6.52
CA SER A 310 -5.78 -0.50 5.58
C SER A 310 -4.49 0.04 6.20
N GLN A 311 -3.34 -0.23 5.56
CA GLN A 311 -2.05 0.35 5.98
C GLN A 311 -2.05 1.90 5.93
N ARG A 312 -2.98 2.51 5.20
CA ARG A 312 -3.13 3.97 5.17
C ARG A 312 -3.54 4.56 6.51
N LEU A 313 -4.12 3.77 7.42
CA LEU A 313 -4.44 4.22 8.78
C LEU A 313 -3.15 4.63 9.50
N SER A 314 -2.18 3.72 9.62
CA SER A 314 -0.92 3.99 10.34
C SER A 314 -0.12 5.13 9.71
N ILE A 315 -0.09 5.21 8.37
CA ILE A 315 0.58 6.28 7.62
C ILE A 315 -0.02 7.65 7.97
N SER A 316 -1.33 7.82 7.79
CA SER A 316 -2.01 9.10 8.09
C SER A 316 -2.01 9.41 9.59
N ALA A 317 -2.08 8.39 10.45
CA ALA A 317 -1.96 8.57 11.89
C ALA A 317 -0.58 9.09 12.27
N LEU A 318 0.51 8.51 11.75
CA LEU A 318 1.87 9.00 12.01
C LEU A 318 2.08 10.43 11.51
N GLU A 319 1.60 10.76 10.31
CA GLU A 319 1.65 12.13 9.78
C GLU A 319 0.92 13.12 10.68
N THR A 320 -0.23 12.72 11.24
CA THR A 320 -1.03 13.55 12.15
C THR A 320 -0.37 13.66 13.52
N VAL A 321 0.19 12.58 14.06
CA VAL A 321 0.98 12.55 15.31
C VAL A 321 2.18 13.49 15.22
N VAL A 322 2.93 13.43 14.13
CA VAL A 322 4.06 14.35 13.90
C VAL A 322 3.56 15.80 13.79
N SER A 323 2.41 16.03 13.15
CA SER A 323 1.83 17.37 13.05
C SER A 323 1.36 17.92 14.40
N ALA A 324 0.78 17.09 15.26
CA ALA A 324 0.39 17.46 16.62
C ALA A 324 1.62 17.81 17.46
N ALA A 325 2.66 16.98 17.38
CA ALA A 325 3.93 17.23 18.05
C ALA A 325 4.62 18.51 17.55
N GLU A 326 4.57 18.76 16.23
CA GLU A 326 5.10 19.96 15.60
C GLU A 326 4.33 21.21 16.05
N HIS A 327 2.99 21.14 16.06
CA HIS A 327 2.14 22.21 16.55
C HIS A 327 2.43 22.56 18.02
N ARG A 328 2.55 21.53 18.89
CA ARG A 328 2.99 21.71 20.28
C ARG A 328 4.34 22.41 20.31
N ALA A 329 5.35 21.85 19.64
CA ALA A 329 6.70 22.38 19.66
C ALA A 329 6.73 23.85 19.20
N ILE A 330 5.96 24.22 18.18
CA ILE A 330 5.88 25.59 17.66
C ILE A 330 5.35 26.53 18.73
N ARG A 331 4.22 26.19 19.33
CA ARG A 331 3.57 26.98 20.37
C ARG A 331 4.46 27.13 21.60
N THR A 332 5.16 26.06 21.96
CA THR A 332 6.03 26.00 23.14
C THR A 332 7.44 26.52 22.90
N ARG A 333 7.81 26.82 21.64
CA ARG A 333 9.16 27.22 21.19
C ARG A 333 10.23 26.15 21.47
N GLU A 334 9.86 24.88 21.42
CA GLU A 334 10.81 23.77 21.50
C GLU A 334 11.56 23.58 20.18
N LYS A 335 12.87 23.30 20.26
CA LYS A 335 13.75 23.21 19.08
C LYS A 335 13.59 21.89 18.30
N ARG A 336 13.16 20.82 18.98
CA ARG A 336 12.94 19.49 18.41
C ARG A 336 11.46 19.16 18.47
N VAL A 337 11.00 18.39 17.49
CA VAL A 337 9.66 17.82 17.46
C VAL A 337 9.77 16.36 17.89
N VAL A 338 9.28 16.06 19.08
CA VAL A 338 9.25 14.70 19.63
C VAL A 338 7.81 14.35 19.95
N PRO A 339 7.20 13.44 19.17
CA PRO A 339 5.87 12.92 19.47
C PRO A 339 5.79 12.15 20.78
N ARG A 340 4.61 12.20 21.41
CA ARG A 340 4.27 11.54 22.67
C ARG A 340 2.94 10.80 22.52
N VAL A 341 2.54 10.06 23.54
CA VAL A 341 1.28 9.29 23.49
C VAL A 341 0.06 10.22 23.39
N SER A 342 0.11 11.38 24.05
CA SER A 342 -0.90 12.44 23.87
C SER A 342 -1.13 12.84 22.40
N ASP A 343 -0.07 12.87 21.56
CA ASP A 343 -0.19 13.19 20.14
C ASP A 343 -0.93 12.10 19.34
N VAL A 344 -0.89 10.85 19.81
CA VAL A 344 -1.65 9.75 19.19
C VAL A 344 -3.15 9.95 19.40
N TYR A 345 -3.55 10.45 20.57
CA TYR A 345 -4.94 10.86 20.80
C TYR A 345 -5.33 12.07 19.94
N ALA A 346 -4.40 12.98 19.62
CA ALA A 346 -4.67 14.07 18.68
C ALA A 346 -4.91 13.56 17.24
N ALA A 347 -4.46 12.35 16.91
CA ALA A 347 -4.66 11.71 15.62
C ALA A 347 -6.01 10.99 15.47
N LEU A 348 -6.92 11.08 16.47
CA LEU A 348 -8.26 10.47 16.42
C LEU A 348 -9.01 10.71 15.09
N PRO A 349 -9.08 11.92 14.51
CA PRO A 349 -9.77 12.13 13.23
C PRO A 349 -9.18 11.33 12.07
N SER A 350 -7.86 11.12 12.05
CA SER A 350 -7.18 10.33 11.03
C SER A 350 -7.41 8.82 11.20
N ILE A 351 -7.63 8.38 12.44
CA ILE A 351 -7.92 6.98 12.78
C ILE A 351 -9.38 6.68 12.45
N THR A 352 -10.33 7.45 12.98
CA THR A 352 -11.77 7.21 12.79
C THR A 352 -12.19 7.30 11.33
N GLY A 353 -11.62 8.23 10.56
CA GLY A 353 -11.88 8.35 9.12
C GLY A 353 -11.29 7.23 8.25
N LYS A 354 -10.57 6.26 8.85
CA LYS A 354 -9.93 5.12 8.18
C LYS A 354 -10.34 3.77 8.76
N ILE A 355 -11.28 3.78 9.71
CA ILE A 355 -11.87 2.59 10.31
C ILE A 355 -13.31 2.50 9.83
N GLU A 356 -13.67 1.40 9.19
CA GLU A 356 -15.08 1.07 8.91
C GLU A 356 -15.62 0.21 10.08
N LEU A 357 -16.73 0.63 10.66
CA LEU A 357 -17.32 -0.04 11.81
C LEU A 357 -18.42 -1.01 11.38
N GLU A 358 -18.54 -2.10 12.13
CA GLU A 358 -19.72 -2.96 12.11
C GLU A 358 -20.88 -2.27 12.84
N TYR A 359 -22.09 -2.81 12.68
CA TYR A 359 -23.30 -2.25 13.33
C TYR A 359 -23.15 -2.05 14.84
N GLU A 360 -22.53 -3.01 15.55
CA GLU A 360 -22.26 -2.88 17.00
C GLU A 360 -21.28 -1.76 17.32
N GLY A 361 -20.33 -1.48 16.42
CA GLY A 361 -19.36 -0.42 16.57
C GLY A 361 -19.99 0.96 16.39
N GLU A 362 -20.85 1.11 15.38
CA GLU A 362 -21.59 2.34 15.13
C GLU A 362 -22.44 2.78 16.34
N LEU A 363 -23.04 1.83 17.07
CA LEU A 363 -23.80 2.11 18.29
C LEU A 363 -22.95 2.67 19.44
N GLN A 364 -21.67 2.28 19.53
CA GLN A 364 -20.74 2.77 20.57
C GLN A 364 -20.07 4.09 20.19
N GLY A 365 -20.00 4.37 18.89
CA GLY A 365 -19.38 5.56 18.31
C GLY A 365 -17.89 5.37 18.02
N ALA A 366 -17.47 5.83 16.84
CA ALA A 366 -16.10 5.68 16.34
C ALA A 366 -15.03 6.29 17.25
N ASP A 367 -15.33 7.43 17.89
CA ASP A 367 -14.38 8.10 18.80
C ASP A 367 -14.09 7.25 20.04
N THR A 368 -15.13 6.67 20.65
CA THR A 368 -15.00 5.78 21.80
C THR A 368 -14.14 4.58 21.46
N ILE A 369 -14.42 3.93 20.32
CA ILE A 369 -13.68 2.75 19.86
C ILE A 369 -12.23 3.11 19.56
N ALA A 370 -11.98 4.22 18.85
CA ALA A 370 -10.62 4.65 18.54
C ALA A 370 -9.80 4.94 19.81
N LYS A 371 -10.37 5.60 20.82
CA LYS A 371 -9.70 5.83 22.12
C LYS A 371 -9.39 4.52 22.85
N GLU A 372 -10.29 3.55 22.81
CA GLU A 372 -10.05 2.21 23.37
C GLU A 372 -8.94 1.46 22.61
N LEU A 373 -8.92 1.57 21.28
CA LEU A 373 -7.88 0.96 20.44
C LEU A 373 -6.50 1.56 20.73
N ILE A 374 -6.40 2.89 20.86
CA ILE A 374 -5.16 3.57 21.28
C ILE A 374 -4.71 3.08 22.66
N ARG A 375 -5.62 2.97 23.62
CA ARG A 375 -5.29 2.48 24.96
C ARG A 375 -4.80 1.03 24.93
N ARG A 376 -5.49 0.16 24.17
CA ARG A 376 -5.09 -1.25 23.99
C ARG A 376 -3.71 -1.35 23.34
N ALA A 377 -3.46 -0.55 22.31
CA ALA A 377 -2.18 -0.47 21.61
C ALA A 377 -1.05 0.03 22.52
N ALA A 378 -1.31 1.04 23.35
CA ALA A 378 -0.36 1.53 24.35
C ALA A 378 -0.04 0.45 25.40
N GLY A 379 -1.04 -0.29 25.87
CA GLY A 379 -0.84 -1.44 26.76
C GLY A 379 0.02 -2.53 26.13
N LYS A 380 -0.26 -2.90 24.88
CA LYS A 380 0.53 -3.90 24.15
C LYS A 380 1.99 -3.45 23.94
N THR A 381 2.18 -2.21 23.50
CA THR A 381 3.51 -1.59 23.33
C THR A 381 4.26 -1.54 24.67
N PHE A 382 3.56 -1.23 25.75
CA PHE A 382 4.11 -1.24 27.10
C PHE A 382 4.57 -2.64 27.53
N GLU A 383 3.75 -3.68 27.34
CA GLU A 383 4.12 -5.06 27.66
C GLU A 383 5.37 -5.51 26.91
N ASP A 384 5.41 -5.25 25.59
CA ASP A 384 6.50 -5.68 24.73
C ASP A 384 7.83 -5.03 25.10
N LEU A 385 7.80 -3.78 25.59
CA LEU A 385 9.01 -3.03 25.92
C LEU A 385 9.46 -3.17 27.38
N LEU A 386 8.52 -3.28 28.33
CA LEU A 386 8.86 -3.34 29.76
C LEU A 386 9.04 -4.77 30.28
N GLY A 387 8.56 -5.79 29.58
CA GLY A 387 8.88 -7.19 29.89
C GLY A 387 8.57 -7.63 31.33
N GLY A 388 7.57 -7.01 31.98
CA GLY A 388 7.21 -7.28 33.38
C GLY A 388 7.99 -6.47 34.42
N ALA A 389 8.62 -5.35 34.05
CA ALA A 389 9.29 -4.46 34.99
C ALA A 389 8.36 -4.01 36.14
N ASP A 390 8.94 -3.91 37.34
CA ASP A 390 8.21 -3.54 38.54
C ASP A 390 7.71 -2.09 38.47
N CYS A 391 6.38 -1.94 38.51
CA CYS A 391 5.69 -0.65 38.52
C CYS A 391 4.97 -0.39 39.86
N ASP A 392 5.18 -1.22 40.89
CA ASP A 392 4.42 -1.17 42.14
C ASP A 392 4.64 0.15 42.88
N THR A 393 5.87 0.68 42.84
CA THR A 393 6.17 2.01 43.41
C THR A 393 5.36 3.12 42.76
N ILE A 394 5.16 3.05 41.42
CA ILE A 394 4.38 4.03 40.67
C ILE A 394 2.89 3.88 41.03
N VAL A 395 2.38 2.66 41.09
CA VAL A 395 0.97 2.39 41.41
C VAL A 395 0.63 2.79 42.84
N SER A 396 1.48 2.45 43.81
CA SER A 396 1.32 2.84 45.22
C SER A 396 1.19 4.35 45.36
N TRP A 397 1.98 5.13 44.61
CA TRP A 397 1.90 6.59 44.64
C TRP A 397 0.50 7.11 44.28
N PHE A 398 -0.17 6.49 43.31
CA PHE A 398 -1.54 6.84 42.95
C PHE A 398 -2.55 6.34 43.99
N ASP A 399 -2.39 5.13 44.50
CA ASP A 399 -3.28 4.53 45.52
C ASP A 399 -3.30 5.35 46.82
N ASP A 400 -2.14 5.91 47.19
CA ASP A 400 -1.95 6.83 48.33
C ASP A 400 -2.61 8.22 48.12
N GLY A 401 -3.28 8.43 46.98
CA GLY A 401 -4.02 9.65 46.67
C GLY A 401 -3.31 10.61 45.72
N GLY A 402 -2.17 10.19 45.15
CA GLY A 402 -1.50 10.93 44.09
C GLY A 402 -2.41 11.16 42.88
N ALA A 403 -2.33 12.36 42.31
CA ALA A 403 -3.03 12.72 41.08
C ALA A 403 -2.08 13.51 40.19
N LEU A 404 -2.02 13.13 38.91
CA LEU A 404 -1.15 13.79 37.93
C LEU A 404 -1.96 14.22 36.72
N LYS A 405 -2.11 15.53 36.55
CA LYS A 405 -2.68 16.12 35.34
C LYS A 405 -1.56 16.60 34.43
N VAL A 406 -1.42 15.97 33.27
CA VAL A 406 -0.50 16.38 32.21
C VAL A 406 -1.32 17.02 31.10
N SER A 407 -0.94 18.22 30.68
CA SER A 407 -1.55 18.92 29.56
C SER A 407 -0.87 18.50 28.26
N ASP A 408 -1.66 18.11 27.26
CA ASP A 408 -1.16 17.63 25.96
C ASP A 408 -0.35 18.69 25.19
N ASN A 409 -0.53 19.97 25.55
CA ASN A 409 0.10 21.10 24.88
C ASN A 409 1.19 21.78 25.72
N GLU A 410 1.69 21.09 26.75
CA GLU A 410 2.69 21.60 27.70
C GLU A 410 4.13 21.26 27.27
N ARG A 411 5.07 22.12 27.65
CA ARG A 411 6.49 21.95 27.33
C ARG A 411 7.08 20.71 27.99
N SER A 412 8.08 20.08 27.35
CA SER A 412 8.75 18.90 27.91
C SER A 412 9.38 19.16 29.29
N ASP A 413 9.95 20.34 29.51
CA ASP A 413 10.55 20.72 30.80
C ASP A 413 9.53 20.81 31.95
N ALA A 414 8.34 21.34 31.68
CA ALA A 414 7.23 21.41 32.63
C ALA A 414 6.59 20.03 32.87
N CYS A 415 6.38 19.22 31.83
CA CYS A 415 5.91 17.84 31.98
C CYS A 415 6.86 17.01 32.83
N LEU A 416 8.18 17.13 32.60
CA LEU A 416 9.19 16.36 33.34
C LEU A 416 9.19 16.70 34.83
N LYS A 417 8.97 17.96 35.21
CA LYS A 417 8.77 18.35 36.62
C LYS A 417 7.53 17.70 37.24
N GLY A 418 6.45 17.61 36.47
CA GLY A 418 5.25 16.87 36.90
C GLY A 418 5.55 15.39 37.12
N PHE A 419 6.23 14.75 36.18
CA PHE A 419 6.60 13.33 36.27
C PHE A 419 7.61 13.03 37.38
N SER A 420 8.49 13.96 37.74
CA SER A 420 9.41 13.77 38.88
C SER A 420 8.71 13.65 40.23
N ASN A 421 7.44 14.06 40.33
CA ASN A 421 6.65 13.88 41.55
C ASN A 421 6.13 12.43 41.71
N VAL A 422 6.05 11.66 40.62
CA VAL A 422 5.58 10.27 40.65
C VAL A 422 6.76 9.38 41.01
N ALA A 423 6.69 8.76 42.18
CA ALA A 423 7.77 7.92 42.70
C ALA A 423 8.07 6.76 41.73
N GLY A 424 9.35 6.58 41.39
CA GLY A 424 9.84 5.48 40.55
C GLY A 424 9.65 5.66 39.03
N LEU A 425 8.86 6.63 38.56
CA LEU A 425 8.52 6.76 37.13
C LEU A 425 9.74 7.06 36.24
N LEU A 426 10.51 8.11 36.56
CA LEU A 426 11.70 8.47 35.78
C LEU A 426 12.79 7.39 35.86
N THR A 427 12.93 6.77 37.04
CA THR A 427 13.90 5.69 37.26
C THR A 427 13.56 4.46 36.44
N LEU A 428 12.28 4.11 36.33
CA LEU A 428 11.82 2.99 35.50
C LEU A 428 12.14 3.21 34.03
N VAL A 429 11.77 4.38 33.48
CA VAL A 429 12.03 4.75 32.08
C VAL A 429 13.53 4.67 31.75
N ASP A 430 14.38 5.15 32.67
CA ASP A 430 15.83 5.08 32.54
C ASP A 430 16.37 3.65 32.61
N THR A 431 15.87 2.84 33.55
CA THR A 431 16.33 1.46 33.78
C THR A 431 15.99 0.55 32.60
N VAL A 432 14.81 0.73 32.02
CA VAL A 432 14.37 -0.01 30.82
C VAL A 432 15.04 0.53 29.55
N GLY A 433 15.60 1.74 29.60
CA GLY A 433 16.32 2.33 28.48
C GLY A 433 15.40 2.90 27.39
N LEU A 434 14.17 3.27 27.72
CA LEU A 434 13.21 3.85 26.77
C LEU A 434 13.59 5.27 26.32
N ALA A 435 14.36 5.99 27.13
CA ALA A 435 14.81 7.35 26.82
C ALA A 435 16.20 7.63 27.42
N PRO A 436 17.10 8.31 26.70
CA PRO A 436 18.36 8.77 27.27
C PRO A 436 18.14 9.81 28.38
N LYS A 437 18.93 9.75 29.47
CA LYS A 437 18.87 10.74 30.59
C LYS A 437 18.96 12.21 30.15
N LYS A 438 19.68 12.48 29.05
CA LYS A 438 19.92 13.83 28.52
C LYS A 438 18.89 14.25 27.47
N ASP A 439 17.79 13.51 27.32
CA ASP A 439 16.71 13.85 26.38
C ASP A 439 15.36 14.01 27.11
N PRO A 440 15.05 15.21 27.63
CA PRO A 440 13.79 15.49 28.31
C PRO A 440 12.54 15.21 27.46
N ALA A 441 12.62 15.41 26.14
CA ALA A 441 11.46 15.28 25.26
C ALA A 441 11.07 13.81 25.08
N THR A 442 12.05 12.95 24.82
CA THR A 442 11.86 11.49 24.74
C THR A 442 11.51 10.88 26.10
N MET A 443 12.10 11.40 27.19
CA MET A 443 11.77 10.98 28.57
C MET A 443 10.28 11.21 28.87
N VAL A 444 9.75 12.37 28.50
CA VAL A 444 8.32 12.69 28.67
C VAL A 444 7.44 11.75 27.84
N ALA A 445 7.80 11.48 26.58
CA ALA A 445 7.07 10.53 25.73
C ALA A 445 7.04 9.11 26.35
N ALA A 446 8.16 8.66 26.91
CA ALA A 446 8.25 7.35 27.55
C ALA A 446 7.47 7.29 28.89
N CYS A 447 7.48 8.36 29.69
CA CYS A 447 6.64 8.46 30.88
C CYS A 447 5.15 8.38 30.55
N GLU A 448 4.71 9.06 29.48
CA GLU A 448 3.32 8.95 29.01
C GLU A 448 2.98 7.52 28.59
N LEU A 449 3.87 6.80 27.90
CA LEU A 449 3.68 5.39 27.55
C LEU A 449 3.53 4.50 28.79
N VAL A 450 4.39 4.68 29.80
CA VAL A 450 4.30 3.90 31.05
C VAL A 450 2.95 4.12 31.73
N LEU A 451 2.53 5.37 31.87
CA LEU A 451 1.26 5.70 32.51
C LEU A 451 0.06 5.18 31.71
N GLU A 452 0.06 5.33 30.38
CA GLU A 452 -1.00 4.77 29.52
C GLU A 452 -1.02 3.25 29.53
N GLY A 453 0.13 2.59 29.58
CA GLY A 453 0.23 1.15 29.78
C GLY A 453 -0.44 0.72 31.08
N LEU A 454 -0.13 1.39 32.20
CA LEU A 454 -0.78 1.11 33.49
C LEU A 454 -2.29 1.36 33.46
N VAL A 455 -2.77 2.36 32.72
CA VAL A 455 -4.21 2.57 32.50
C VAL A 455 -4.81 1.41 31.69
N ALA A 456 -4.14 0.96 30.63
CA ALA A 456 -4.57 -0.16 29.81
C ALA A 456 -4.67 -1.48 30.60
N HIS A 457 -3.73 -1.71 31.53
CA HIS A 457 -3.75 -2.85 32.45
C HIS A 457 -4.72 -2.69 33.63
N LYS A 458 -5.48 -1.59 33.69
CA LYS A 458 -6.35 -1.27 34.83
C LYS A 458 -5.58 -1.36 36.15
N ARG A 459 -4.38 -0.76 36.21
CA ARG A 459 -3.62 -0.53 37.44
C ARG A 459 -3.77 0.90 37.96
N ILE A 460 -4.02 1.85 37.06
CA ILE A 460 -4.40 3.24 37.37
C ILE A 460 -5.56 3.66 36.45
N SER A 461 -6.11 4.86 36.66
CA SER A 461 -7.20 5.44 35.86
C SER A 461 -6.80 6.78 35.24
N ARG A 462 -7.33 7.10 34.05
CA ARG A 462 -7.18 8.42 33.40
C ARG A 462 -8.55 8.99 33.05
N SER A 463 -8.78 10.26 33.40
CA SER A 463 -9.91 11.06 32.91
C SER A 463 -9.45 12.44 32.45
N GLU A 464 -10.23 13.11 31.59
CA GLU A 464 -9.92 14.47 31.12
C GLU A 464 -9.92 15.49 32.28
N GLU A 465 -10.82 15.31 33.26
CA GLU A 465 -10.96 16.21 34.40
C GLU A 465 -9.77 16.09 35.36
N LEU A 466 -9.42 14.86 35.76
CA LEU A 466 -8.52 14.59 36.88
C LEU A 466 -7.11 14.14 36.45
N GLY A 467 -6.91 13.83 35.17
CA GLY A 467 -5.67 13.22 34.70
C GLY A 467 -5.51 11.79 35.21
N TYR A 468 -4.27 11.37 35.48
CA TYR A 468 -3.95 10.07 36.05
C TYR A 468 -4.23 10.06 37.54
N THR A 469 -4.98 9.06 38.01
CA THR A 469 -5.39 8.87 39.40
C THR A 469 -5.49 7.38 39.72
N ARG A 470 -5.69 7.03 41.00
CA ARG A 470 -6.04 5.65 41.36
C ARG A 470 -7.33 5.18 40.70
N ILE A 471 -7.49 3.87 40.65
CA ILE A 471 -8.76 3.26 40.21
C ILE A 471 -9.84 3.57 41.25
N ARG A 472 -10.97 4.07 40.77
CA ARG A 472 -12.19 4.14 41.58
C ARG A 472 -12.98 2.86 41.34
N PRO A 473 -13.45 2.14 42.37
CA PRO A 473 -14.32 0.99 42.16
C PRO A 473 -15.55 1.46 41.38
N GLU A 474 -15.89 0.74 40.31
CA GLU A 474 -17.09 1.01 39.52
C GLU A 474 -18.30 1.01 40.47
N ARG A 475 -19.01 2.15 40.53
CA ARG A 475 -20.32 2.18 41.18
C ARG A 475 -21.24 1.34 40.30
N ASN A 476 -21.47 0.09 40.69
CA ASN A 476 -22.64 -0.65 40.21
C ASN A 476 -23.86 0.27 40.38
N PRO A 477 -24.69 0.49 39.35
CA PRO A 477 -25.95 1.17 39.55
C PRO A 477 -26.72 0.42 40.65
N PRO A 478 -27.31 1.11 41.64
CA PRO A 478 -27.96 0.44 42.75
C PRO A 478 -29.08 -0.43 42.20
N PHE A 479 -28.92 -1.75 42.32
CA PHE A 479 -29.99 -2.72 42.20
C PHE A 479 -31.13 -2.28 43.14
N GLY A 480 -32.28 -1.94 42.54
CA GLY A 480 -33.62 -1.87 43.12
C GLY A 480 -33.80 -1.45 44.58
N LYS A 481 -34.35 -0.25 44.79
CA LYS A 481 -35.37 -0.06 45.83
C LYS A 481 -36.75 -0.13 45.18
N GLY A 482 -37.31 -1.34 45.14
CA GLY A 482 -38.75 -1.50 45.03
C GLY A 482 -39.39 -0.87 46.27
N ALA A 483 -40.30 0.08 46.06
CA ALA A 483 -41.14 0.61 47.12
C ALA A 483 -42.25 -0.41 47.44
N PRO A 484 -42.54 -0.71 48.73
CA PRO A 484 -43.64 -1.58 49.11
C PRO A 484 -44.94 -0.79 49.32
N GLY A 485 -46.04 -1.30 48.73
CA GLY A 485 -47.43 -0.97 49.05
C GLY A 485 -47.97 0.32 48.39
N ALA A 486 -49.24 0.43 48.00
CA ALA A 486 -50.40 -0.44 48.05
C ALA A 486 -51.46 0.17 47.10
N GLY A 487 -52.16 -0.64 46.32
CA GLY A 487 -53.63 -0.66 46.41
C GLY A 487 -54.34 -0.65 45.04
N PRO A 488 -55.65 -0.99 44.99
CA PRO A 488 -56.15 -2.12 44.20
C PRO A 488 -57.21 -1.76 43.13
N GLY A 489 -57.54 -2.72 42.25
CA GLY A 489 -58.78 -2.76 41.45
C GLY A 489 -58.54 -2.89 39.94
N LEU A 490 -58.86 -4.00 39.28
CA LEU A 490 -60.19 -4.49 38.84
C LEU A 490 -60.64 -3.89 37.49
N PHE A 491 -60.65 -4.76 36.46
CA PHE A 491 -61.36 -4.73 35.16
C PHE A 491 -61.10 -3.49 34.27
N THR A 492 -60.72 -3.60 32.99
CA THR A 492 -61.29 -4.34 31.86
C THR A 492 -60.25 -4.49 30.76
#